data_AF-A0A0L0ETP5-F1
#
_entry.id   AF-A0A0L0ETP5-F1
#
_cell.length_a   1.000
_cell.length_b   1.000
_cell.length_c   1.000
_cell.angle_alpha   90.00
_cell.angle_beta   90.00
_cell.angle_gamma   90.00
#
_symmetry.space_group_name_H-M   'P 1'
#
loop_
_entity.id
_entity.type
_entity.pdbx_description
1 polymer ?
#
loop_
_entity_poly.entity_id
_entity_poly.type
_entity_poly.pdbx_seq_one_letter_code
_entity_poly.pdbx_strand_id
1 'polypeptide(L)'
;MYHKLQKRPIETLEQLHHDLQLAIELEFSTLPVYLTALYSIKEGTNQCAYTVIRSVVMEEMFHLTNAANLLIATGGSPAINSPEFLPTFPTRLPDGETWFEADLQKFSPAALRNFLKIEMPADLAKAGDITIGEFYVGIEKGLETLHNRYGPALFPADCHDKQIAHKYYYGGGGEITPITDLNSANFALNAIVAQGEGVPEKHWNPEQPFPLGETTGIDSGDHQLFMQPRELSHYYRFNELLLGYRYVQGNTPDSGPTGPAIPIDYRQVYPVLKNPQPENYQSFEAIARLDTEFNLTLSLLLDQLHLAFNGQPDILVAAVGTMFGLKEKAQSMMRVPLPDGSGHHAAPTWRYIPIDKRPGAC
;
A
#
# COMPACT_ATOMS: atom_id res chain seq x y z
N MET A 1 0.77 16.20 0.98
CA MET A 1 -0.13 15.52 1.92
C MET A 1 0.54 15.29 3.27
N TYR A 2 1.72 14.67 3.31
CA TYR A 2 2.32 14.13 4.54
C TYR A 2 3.06 15.09 5.48
N HIS A 3 3.01 16.42 5.26
CA HIS A 3 3.59 17.44 6.17
C HIS A 3 2.95 17.46 7.58
N LYS A 4 2.05 16.51 7.86
CA LYS A 4 1.22 16.40 9.06
C LYS A 4 1.47 15.14 9.89
N LEU A 5 2.35 14.23 9.46
CA LEU A 5 2.80 13.10 10.28
C LEU A 5 3.70 13.64 11.40
N GLN A 6 3.07 14.26 12.38
CA GLN A 6 3.71 14.76 13.59
C GLN A 6 3.52 13.71 14.68
N LYS A 7 4.55 13.51 15.51
CA LYS A 7 4.45 12.77 16.77
C LYS A 7 3.61 13.58 17.78
N ARG A 8 2.35 13.86 17.44
CA ARG A 8 1.38 14.55 18.28
C ARG A 8 0.44 13.52 18.91
N PRO A 9 0.06 13.68 20.19
CA PRO A 9 -0.94 12.80 20.77
C PRO A 9 -2.30 13.00 20.08
N ILE A 10 -3.03 11.90 19.91
CA ILE A 10 -4.41 11.89 19.47
C ILE A 10 -5.29 11.91 20.73
N GLU A 11 -5.93 13.05 20.98
CA GLU A 11 -6.75 13.29 22.17
C GLU A 11 -8.23 13.51 21.84
N THR A 12 -8.58 13.72 20.56
CA THR A 12 -9.95 13.93 20.11
C THR A 12 -10.32 12.98 18.97
N LEU A 13 -11.64 12.77 18.79
CA LEU A 13 -12.15 11.94 17.69
C LEU A 13 -11.81 12.55 16.32
N GLU A 14 -11.85 13.87 16.20
CA GLU A 14 -11.44 14.59 14.98
C GLU A 14 -9.97 14.33 14.63
N GLN A 15 -9.09 14.30 15.64
CA GLN A 15 -7.68 13.99 15.44
C GLN A 15 -7.47 12.53 15.01
N LEU A 16 -8.22 11.60 15.59
CA LEU A 16 -8.20 10.18 15.18
C LEU A 16 -8.67 10.03 13.73
N HIS A 17 -9.81 10.64 13.38
CA HIS A 17 -10.34 10.59 12.02
C HIS A 17 -9.39 11.24 11.01
N HIS A 18 -8.71 12.31 11.39
CA HIS A 18 -7.68 12.92 10.57
C HIS A 18 -6.49 11.99 10.32
N ASP A 19 -6.00 11.30 11.35
CA ASP A 19 -4.82 10.45 11.22
C ASP A 19 -5.17 9.12 10.52
N LEU A 20 -6.35 8.54 10.77
CA LEU A 20 -6.88 7.45 9.93
C LEU A 20 -7.08 7.89 8.48
N GLN A 21 -7.50 9.14 8.31
CA GLN A 21 -7.38 9.95 7.10
C GLN A 21 -6.09 9.70 6.32
N LEU A 22 -5.02 10.15 6.96
CA LEU A 22 -3.66 10.09 6.45
C LEU A 22 -3.17 8.66 6.25
N ALA A 23 -3.62 7.71 7.07
CA ALA A 23 -3.31 6.29 6.90
C ALA A 23 -3.83 5.75 5.57
N ILE A 24 -5.11 5.96 5.26
CA ILE A 24 -5.71 5.50 3.99
C ILE A 24 -4.96 6.12 2.78
N GLU A 25 -4.60 7.39 2.87
CA GLU A 25 -3.83 8.10 1.85
C GLU A 25 -2.39 7.57 1.73
N LEU A 26 -1.75 7.23 2.86
CA LEU A 26 -0.42 6.64 2.92
C LEU A 26 -0.41 5.28 2.22
N GLU A 27 -1.30 4.36 2.62
CA GLU A 27 -1.42 3.03 2.00
C GLU A 27 -1.74 3.12 0.51
N PHE A 28 -2.60 4.06 0.10
CA PHE A 28 -2.87 4.23 -1.32
C PHE A 28 -1.65 4.76 -2.08
N SER A 29 -0.82 5.60 -1.47
CA SER A 29 0.32 6.24 -2.16
C SER A 29 1.45 5.28 -2.52
N THR A 30 1.57 4.15 -1.81
CA THR A 30 2.54 3.09 -2.11
C THR A 30 2.12 2.30 -3.36
N LEU A 31 0.82 2.14 -3.61
CA LEU A 31 0.27 1.34 -4.71
C LEU A 31 0.77 1.80 -6.09
N PRO A 32 0.66 3.09 -6.51
CA PRO A 32 1.22 3.54 -7.79
C PRO A 32 2.72 3.27 -7.95
N VAL A 33 3.49 3.36 -6.86
CA VAL A 33 4.94 3.15 -6.83
C VAL A 33 5.26 1.68 -7.12
N TYR A 34 4.61 0.76 -6.42
CA TYR A 34 4.78 -0.68 -6.61
C TYR A 34 4.22 -1.16 -7.96
N LEU A 35 3.02 -0.70 -8.32
CA LEU A 35 2.35 -1.06 -9.57
C LEU A 35 3.11 -0.57 -10.81
N THR A 36 3.72 0.63 -10.76
CA THR A 36 4.53 1.12 -11.88
C THR A 36 5.72 0.22 -12.14
N ALA A 37 6.43 -0.20 -11.10
CA ALA A 37 7.54 -1.14 -11.25
C ALA A 37 7.03 -2.51 -11.71
N LEU A 38 5.98 -3.04 -11.09
CA LEU A 38 5.38 -4.33 -11.43
C LEU A 38 4.98 -4.41 -12.90
N TYR A 39 4.26 -3.40 -13.40
CA TYR A 39 3.75 -3.36 -14.77
C TYR A 39 4.81 -3.09 -15.82
N SER A 40 5.96 -2.52 -15.43
CA SER A 40 7.11 -2.36 -16.32
C SER A 40 7.81 -3.70 -16.63
N ILE A 41 7.58 -4.76 -15.84
CA ILE A 41 8.15 -6.10 -16.10
C ILE A 41 7.49 -6.67 -17.36
N LYS A 42 8.30 -7.16 -18.31
CA LYS A 42 7.79 -7.78 -19.54
C LYS A 42 7.04 -9.07 -19.21
N GLU A 43 5.95 -9.29 -19.92
CA GLU A 43 5.07 -10.45 -19.72
C GLU A 43 5.84 -11.78 -19.80
N GLY A 44 5.57 -12.70 -18.87
CA GLY A 44 6.24 -14.00 -18.78
C GLY A 44 7.69 -13.97 -18.24
N THR A 45 8.23 -12.79 -17.90
CA THR A 45 9.62 -12.65 -17.38
C THR A 45 9.63 -12.30 -15.89
N ASN A 46 10.78 -12.43 -15.21
CA ASN A 46 10.98 -12.08 -13.80
C ASN A 46 9.83 -12.53 -12.86
N GLN A 47 9.27 -13.72 -13.11
CA GLN A 47 8.01 -14.18 -12.49
C GLN A 47 8.05 -14.20 -10.97
N CYS A 48 9.21 -14.51 -10.40
CA CYS A 48 9.44 -14.45 -8.96
C CYS A 48 9.23 -13.03 -8.42
N ALA A 49 9.92 -12.03 -8.99
CA ALA A 49 9.77 -10.63 -8.60
C ALA A 49 8.35 -10.12 -8.87
N TYR A 50 7.74 -10.49 -10.00
CA TYR A 50 6.35 -10.14 -10.31
C TYR A 50 5.39 -10.65 -9.23
N THR A 51 5.54 -11.91 -8.82
CA THR A 51 4.67 -12.54 -7.81
C THR A 51 4.85 -11.88 -6.44
N VAL A 52 6.09 -11.62 -6.03
CA VAL A 52 6.40 -10.96 -4.74
C VAL A 52 5.86 -9.53 -4.70
N ILE A 53 6.11 -8.71 -5.72
CA ILE A 53 5.60 -7.34 -5.74
C ILE A 53 4.07 -7.33 -5.80
N ARG A 54 3.47 -8.26 -6.56
CA ARG A 54 2.01 -8.41 -6.60
C ARG A 54 1.45 -8.81 -5.25
N SER A 55 2.08 -9.70 -4.48
CA SER A 55 1.56 -10.09 -3.16
C SER A 55 1.57 -8.90 -2.20
N VAL A 56 2.66 -8.12 -2.17
CA VAL A 56 2.72 -6.88 -1.39
C VAL A 56 1.63 -5.89 -1.82
N VAL A 57 1.41 -5.67 -3.12
CA VAL A 57 0.30 -4.81 -3.59
C VAL A 57 -1.07 -5.26 -3.07
N MET A 58 -1.30 -6.57 -2.93
CA MET A 58 -2.57 -7.08 -2.37
C MET A 58 -2.66 -6.86 -0.85
N GLU A 59 -1.52 -6.89 -0.15
CA GLU A 59 -1.41 -6.58 1.28
C GLU A 59 -1.60 -5.08 1.54
N GLU A 60 -1.04 -4.19 0.72
CA GLU A 60 -1.31 -2.73 0.80
C GLU A 60 -2.80 -2.39 0.59
N MET A 61 -3.50 -3.14 -0.29
CA MET A 61 -4.97 -3.00 -0.43
C MET A 61 -5.71 -3.50 0.81
N PHE A 62 -5.18 -4.52 1.50
CA PHE A 62 -5.67 -4.97 2.79
C PHE A 62 -5.45 -3.91 3.88
N HIS A 63 -4.30 -3.22 3.87
CA HIS A 63 -4.01 -2.13 4.81
C HIS A 63 -4.96 -0.97 4.64
N LEU A 64 -5.13 -0.50 3.40
CA LEU A 64 -6.10 0.54 3.05
C LEU A 64 -7.51 0.17 3.55
N THR A 65 -7.93 -1.07 3.34
CA THR A 65 -9.25 -1.56 3.76
C THR A 65 -9.40 -1.56 5.28
N ASN A 66 -8.40 -2.00 6.04
CA ASN A 66 -8.44 -1.98 7.50
C ASN A 66 -8.41 -0.56 8.06
N ALA A 67 -7.58 0.33 7.53
CA ALA A 67 -7.54 1.74 7.92
C ALA A 67 -8.89 2.43 7.66
N ALA A 68 -9.51 2.17 6.50
CA ALA A 68 -10.84 2.66 6.17
C ALA A 68 -11.94 2.07 7.06
N ASN A 69 -11.92 0.76 7.32
CA ASN A 69 -12.85 0.13 8.24
C ASN A 69 -12.75 0.68 9.65
N LEU A 70 -11.54 1.00 10.13
CA LEU A 70 -11.33 1.62 11.44
C LEU A 70 -11.87 3.06 11.49
N LEU A 71 -11.69 3.83 10.41
CA LEU A 71 -12.30 5.15 10.28
C LEU A 71 -13.82 5.07 10.34
N ILE A 72 -14.41 4.12 9.60
CA ILE A 72 -15.86 3.87 9.60
C ILE A 72 -16.34 3.43 10.98
N ALA A 73 -15.64 2.47 11.60
CA ALA A 73 -16.01 1.89 12.90
C ALA A 73 -16.05 2.93 14.03
N THR A 74 -15.26 4.00 13.91
CA THR A 74 -15.24 5.12 14.86
C THR A 74 -16.14 6.29 14.46
N GLY A 75 -17.03 6.08 13.47
CA GLY A 75 -18.04 7.06 13.03
C GLY A 75 -17.60 8.03 11.94
N GLY A 76 -16.42 7.82 11.35
CA GLY A 76 -15.90 8.62 10.25
C GLY A 76 -16.36 8.13 8.86
N SER A 77 -15.90 8.81 7.82
CA SER A 77 -16.24 8.54 6.42
C SER A 77 -15.00 8.76 5.54
N PRO A 78 -14.45 7.71 4.89
CA PRO A 78 -13.27 7.84 4.03
C PRO A 78 -13.53 8.70 2.78
N ALA A 79 -12.66 9.67 2.53
CA ALA A 79 -12.61 10.50 1.34
C ALA A 79 -11.53 9.98 0.37
N ILE A 80 -11.95 9.26 -0.67
CA ILE A 80 -11.04 8.51 -1.58
C ILE A 80 -11.07 9.06 -3.01
N ASN A 81 -12.10 9.81 -3.38
CA ASN A 81 -12.33 10.26 -4.76
C ASN A 81 -12.15 11.77 -4.94
N SER A 82 -11.04 12.31 -4.42
CA SER A 82 -10.69 13.72 -4.57
C SER A 82 -9.28 13.92 -5.14
N PRO A 83 -8.98 15.07 -5.75
CA PRO A 83 -7.62 15.41 -6.18
C PRO A 83 -6.61 15.41 -5.04
N GLU A 84 -7.06 15.71 -3.82
CA GLU A 84 -6.23 15.75 -2.64
C GLU A 84 -5.80 14.34 -2.23
N PHE A 85 -6.69 13.34 -2.33
CA PHE A 85 -6.43 11.95 -1.94
C PHE A 85 -5.19 11.34 -2.62
N LEU A 86 -4.98 11.66 -3.90
CA LEU A 86 -3.93 11.06 -4.70
C LEU A 86 -2.73 12.01 -4.83
N PRO A 87 -1.54 11.64 -4.35
CA PRO A 87 -0.40 12.55 -4.37
C PRO A 87 0.15 12.74 -5.79
N THR A 88 0.81 13.87 -6.02
CA THR A 88 1.62 14.06 -7.22
C THR A 88 2.94 13.31 -7.08
N PHE A 89 3.38 12.62 -8.13
CA PHE A 89 4.64 11.89 -8.13
C PHE A 89 5.80 12.70 -8.77
N PRO A 90 7.03 12.64 -8.22
CA PRO A 90 7.40 11.88 -7.02
C PRO A 90 6.72 12.44 -5.77
N THR A 91 6.20 11.56 -4.93
CA THR A 91 5.53 11.95 -3.69
C THR A 91 6.53 11.95 -2.54
N ARG A 92 6.36 12.86 -1.59
CA ARG A 92 7.22 12.93 -0.40
C ARG A 92 6.61 12.13 0.72
N LEU A 93 7.25 11.04 1.10
CA LEU A 93 6.87 10.24 2.25
C LEU A 93 7.73 10.65 3.47
N PRO A 94 7.18 10.54 4.69
CA PRO A 94 7.88 10.88 5.93
C PRO A 94 9.18 10.08 6.07
N ASP A 95 10.22 10.72 6.61
CA ASP A 95 11.50 10.11 7.03
C ASP A 95 12.04 10.88 8.25
N GLY A 96 11.24 10.94 9.32
CA GLY A 96 11.56 11.70 10.52
C GLY A 96 11.46 13.22 10.35
N GLU A 97 12.54 13.93 10.68
CA GLU A 97 12.69 15.37 10.40
C GLU A 97 12.93 15.67 8.91
N THR A 98 13.14 14.63 8.10
CA THR A 98 13.39 14.72 6.65
C THR A 98 12.30 14.01 5.84
N TRP A 99 12.47 13.96 4.52
CA TRP A 99 11.53 13.35 3.58
C TRP A 99 12.32 12.58 2.53
N PHE A 100 11.81 11.42 2.10
CA PHE A 100 12.29 10.79 0.88
C PHE A 100 11.23 10.86 -0.23
N GLU A 101 11.70 10.88 -1.47
CA GLU A 101 10.85 10.88 -2.65
C GLU A 101 10.54 9.44 -3.06
N ALA A 102 9.26 9.10 -3.08
CA ALA A 102 8.75 7.87 -3.65
C ALA A 102 8.42 8.09 -5.14
N ASP A 103 9.14 7.35 -5.98
CA ASP A 103 9.19 7.57 -7.42
C ASP A 103 8.36 6.54 -8.19
N LEU A 104 7.64 6.99 -9.22
CA LEU A 104 7.13 6.13 -10.28
C LEU A 104 8.29 5.77 -11.20
N GLN A 105 8.73 4.51 -11.17
CA GLN A 105 9.85 4.05 -11.98
C GLN A 105 9.77 2.57 -12.30
N LYS A 106 10.50 2.17 -13.34
CA LYS A 106 10.62 0.78 -13.77
C LYS A 106 11.22 -0.12 -12.69
N PHE A 107 10.89 -1.41 -12.74
CA PHE A 107 11.53 -2.42 -11.92
C PHE A 107 13.05 -2.41 -12.12
N SER A 108 13.77 -2.14 -11.03
CA SER A 108 15.20 -1.89 -11.01
C SER A 108 15.72 -1.94 -9.56
N PRO A 109 17.05 -2.04 -9.36
CA PRO A 109 17.62 -1.90 -8.01
C PRO A 109 17.29 -0.56 -7.35
N ALA A 110 17.08 0.51 -8.14
CA ALA A 110 16.67 1.81 -7.62
C ALA A 110 15.22 1.80 -7.12
N ALA A 111 14.31 1.11 -7.84
CA ALA A 111 12.94 0.88 -7.38
C ALA A 111 12.91 0.09 -6.07
N LEU A 112 13.64 -1.03 -6.00
CA LEU A 112 13.70 -1.85 -4.80
C LEU A 112 14.26 -1.10 -3.58
N ARG A 113 15.29 -0.25 -3.77
CA ARG A 113 15.77 0.63 -2.70
C ARG A 113 14.75 1.68 -2.27
N ASN A 114 13.89 2.14 -3.18
CA ASN A 114 12.79 3.02 -2.82
C ASN A 114 11.75 2.26 -1.97
N PHE A 115 11.42 1.02 -2.36
CA PHE A 115 10.48 0.18 -1.62
C PHE A 115 10.99 -0.14 -0.21
N LEU A 116 12.28 -0.47 -0.07
CA LEU A 116 12.88 -0.70 1.24
C LEU A 116 12.87 0.53 2.15
N LYS A 117 12.86 1.74 1.58
CA LYS A 117 12.72 2.96 2.39
C LYS A 117 11.29 3.17 2.86
N ILE A 118 10.30 2.82 2.02
CA ILE A 118 8.88 2.87 2.37
C ILE A 118 8.60 1.90 3.53
N GLU A 119 9.10 0.67 3.40
CA GLU A 119 8.81 -0.42 4.34
C GLU A 119 9.83 -0.52 5.49
N MET A 120 10.61 0.54 5.74
CA MET A 120 11.72 0.47 6.70
C MET A 120 11.22 0.10 8.09
N PRO A 121 11.65 -1.03 8.69
CA PRO A 121 11.26 -1.41 10.02
C PRO A 121 11.79 -0.44 11.08
N ALA A 122 10.99 -0.17 12.11
CA ALA A 122 11.37 0.71 13.22
C ALA A 122 12.70 0.33 13.90
N ASP A 123 13.00 -0.96 14.03
CA ASP A 123 14.24 -1.47 14.64
C ASP A 123 15.49 -1.24 13.77
N LEU A 124 15.31 -1.03 12.47
CA LEU A 124 16.38 -0.72 11.51
C LEU A 124 16.47 0.78 11.19
N ALA A 125 15.45 1.56 11.54
CA ALA A 125 15.39 3.00 11.33
C ALA A 125 16.35 3.75 12.26
N LYS A 126 16.83 4.94 11.86
CA LYS A 126 17.69 5.74 12.73
C LYS A 126 16.84 6.46 13.78
N ALA A 127 17.46 6.75 14.92
CA ALA A 127 16.81 7.55 15.96
C ALA A 127 16.37 8.92 15.39
N GLY A 128 15.06 9.16 15.41
CA GLY A 128 14.46 10.39 14.88
C GLY A 128 13.74 10.22 13.54
N ASP A 129 13.97 9.10 12.83
CA ASP A 129 13.18 8.72 11.66
C ASP A 129 11.73 8.39 12.10
N ILE A 130 10.78 8.49 11.17
CA ILE A 130 9.38 8.10 11.36
C ILE A 130 9.09 7.01 10.36
N THR A 131 8.78 5.80 10.85
CA THR A 131 8.33 4.67 10.04
C THR A 131 6.81 4.62 9.96
N ILE A 132 6.27 3.81 9.05
CA ILE A 132 4.83 3.59 8.93
C ILE A 132 4.29 2.91 10.20
N GLY A 133 5.06 1.98 10.77
CA GLY A 133 4.81 1.31 12.03
C GLY A 133 4.76 2.29 13.20
N GLU A 134 5.70 3.22 13.31
CA GLU A 134 5.64 4.26 14.35
C GLU A 134 4.38 5.14 14.22
N PHE A 135 3.93 5.41 12.99
CA PHE A 135 2.70 6.15 12.75
C PHE A 135 1.46 5.38 13.25
N TYR A 136 1.36 4.08 12.95
CA TYR A 136 0.27 3.24 13.45
C TYR A 136 0.29 3.06 14.97
N VAL A 137 1.48 2.96 15.59
CA VAL A 137 1.63 2.98 17.06
C VAL A 137 1.07 4.28 17.67
N GLY A 138 1.17 5.41 16.95
CA GLY A 138 0.52 6.66 17.33
C GLY A 138 -1.01 6.56 17.34
N ILE A 139 -1.59 5.92 16.33
CA ILE A 139 -3.03 5.66 16.21
C ILE A 139 -3.51 4.72 17.33
N GLU A 140 -2.78 3.64 17.62
CA GLU A 140 -3.10 2.70 18.72
C GLU A 140 -3.20 3.42 20.07
N LYS A 141 -2.20 4.25 20.42
CA LYS A 141 -2.23 5.06 21.65
C LYS A 141 -3.39 6.06 21.68
N GLY A 142 -3.72 6.62 20.51
CA GLY A 142 -4.89 7.47 20.33
C GLY A 142 -6.20 6.73 20.62
N LEU A 143 -6.35 5.52 20.08
CA LEU A 143 -7.50 4.65 20.33
C LEU A 143 -7.63 4.30 21.81
N GLU A 144 -6.54 3.95 22.49
CA GLU A 144 -6.55 3.69 23.95
C GLU A 144 -7.00 4.93 24.73
N THR A 145 -6.44 6.10 24.40
CA THR A 145 -6.78 7.37 25.04
C THR A 145 -8.27 7.70 24.88
N LEU A 146 -8.80 7.54 23.68
CA LEU A 146 -10.20 7.81 23.36
C LEU A 146 -11.12 6.73 23.95
N HIS A 147 -10.70 5.48 23.99
CA HIS A 147 -11.46 4.40 24.61
C HIS A 147 -11.59 4.61 26.12
N ASN A 148 -10.53 5.06 26.79
CA ASN A 148 -10.60 5.44 28.21
C ASN A 148 -11.57 6.59 28.48
N ARG A 149 -11.83 7.44 27.48
CA ARG A 149 -12.75 8.58 27.58
C ARG A 149 -14.20 8.23 27.25
N TYR A 150 -14.41 7.51 26.14
CA TYR A 150 -15.73 7.25 25.58
C TYR A 150 -16.25 5.82 25.85
N GLY A 151 -15.38 4.92 26.28
CA GLY A 151 -15.69 3.51 26.47
C GLY A 151 -16.19 2.85 25.17
N PRO A 152 -17.21 1.99 25.24
CA PRO A 152 -17.81 1.36 24.06
C PRO A 152 -18.38 2.36 23.04
N ALA A 153 -18.72 3.58 23.44
CA ALA A 153 -19.27 4.58 22.53
C ALA A 153 -18.26 5.10 21.48
N LEU A 154 -16.97 4.77 21.63
CA LEU A 154 -15.97 5.01 20.58
C LEU A 154 -16.26 4.20 19.29
N PHE A 155 -16.96 3.08 19.41
CA PHE A 155 -17.32 2.19 18.31
C PHE A 155 -18.85 2.07 18.21
N PRO A 156 -19.53 3.02 17.53
CA PRO A 156 -20.98 3.01 17.41
C PRO A 156 -21.48 1.78 16.63
N ALA A 157 -22.48 1.10 17.18
CA ALA A 157 -23.03 -0.12 16.58
C ALA A 157 -23.63 0.08 15.17
N ASP A 158 -24.11 1.28 14.85
CA ASP A 158 -24.68 1.63 13.55
C ASP A 158 -23.60 1.81 12.45
N CYS A 159 -22.32 1.71 12.81
CA CYS A 159 -21.21 1.70 11.87
C CYS A 159 -20.77 0.29 11.46
N HIS A 160 -21.19 -0.76 12.16
CA HIS A 160 -20.70 -2.13 11.91
C HIS A 160 -21.06 -2.63 10.50
N ASP A 161 -22.30 -2.41 10.06
CA ASP A 161 -22.78 -2.85 8.74
C ASP A 161 -22.24 -1.99 7.57
N LYS A 162 -21.54 -0.89 7.87
CA LYS A 162 -20.94 0.00 6.87
C LYS A 162 -19.50 -0.40 6.51
N GLN A 163 -18.90 -1.30 7.28
CA GLN A 163 -17.53 -1.78 7.05
C GLN A 163 -17.49 -2.77 5.88
N ILE A 164 -16.33 -2.83 5.22
CA ILE A 164 -16.05 -3.84 4.21
C ILE A 164 -15.79 -5.18 4.90
N ALA A 165 -16.60 -6.18 4.58
CA ALA A 165 -16.43 -7.55 5.08
C ALA A 165 -15.42 -8.34 4.24
N HIS A 166 -14.78 -9.35 4.85
CA HIS A 166 -13.80 -10.23 4.18
C HIS A 166 -14.28 -10.84 2.85
N LYS A 167 -15.57 -11.14 2.70
CA LYS A 167 -16.13 -11.69 1.45
C LYS A 167 -15.88 -10.82 0.22
N TYR A 168 -15.56 -9.53 0.37
CA TYR A 168 -15.23 -8.63 -0.74
C TYR A 168 -13.72 -8.50 -1.00
N TYR A 169 -12.89 -9.02 -0.08
CA TYR A 169 -11.44 -9.05 -0.21
C TYR A 169 -11.01 -10.41 -0.76
N TYR A 170 -10.36 -10.42 -1.93
CA TYR A 170 -9.94 -11.63 -2.60
C TYR A 170 -8.44 -11.59 -2.93
N GLY A 171 -7.68 -12.60 -2.52
CA GLY A 171 -6.40 -12.95 -3.14
C GLY A 171 -5.13 -12.28 -2.59
N GLY A 172 -5.11 -11.88 -1.32
CA GLY A 172 -3.90 -11.54 -0.57
C GLY A 172 -3.88 -12.18 0.82
N GLY A 173 -2.78 -12.00 1.56
CA GLY A 173 -2.63 -12.50 2.93
C GLY A 173 -3.53 -11.77 3.92
N GLY A 174 -3.99 -12.48 4.96
CA GLY A 174 -4.79 -11.93 6.05
C GLY A 174 -6.31 -12.03 5.91
N GLU A 175 -7.00 -11.68 7.00
CA GLU A 175 -8.46 -11.73 7.13
C GLU A 175 -9.03 -10.37 7.56
N ILE A 176 -10.00 -9.84 6.80
CA ILE A 176 -10.68 -8.58 7.14
C ILE A 176 -11.76 -8.89 8.16
N THR A 177 -11.47 -8.62 9.43
CA THR A 177 -12.41 -8.82 10.53
C THR A 177 -13.16 -7.51 10.83
N PRO A 178 -14.46 -7.56 11.16
CA PRO A 178 -15.18 -6.37 11.58
C PRO A 178 -14.56 -5.75 12.84
N ILE A 179 -14.38 -4.44 12.81
CA ILE A 179 -13.87 -3.66 13.94
C ILE A 179 -15.06 -3.16 14.74
N THR A 180 -15.25 -3.72 15.94
CA THR A 180 -16.41 -3.44 16.80
C THR A 180 -16.02 -2.94 18.19
N ASP A 181 -14.73 -2.99 18.52
CA ASP A 181 -14.18 -2.60 19.81
C ASP A 181 -12.67 -2.30 19.70
N LEU A 182 -12.06 -1.93 20.83
CA LEU A 182 -10.63 -1.62 20.89
C LEU A 182 -9.75 -2.84 20.53
N ASN A 183 -10.17 -4.06 20.88
CA ASN A 183 -9.37 -5.26 20.63
C ASN A 183 -9.33 -5.59 19.14
N SER A 184 -10.48 -5.57 18.47
CA SER A 184 -10.58 -5.76 17.02
C SER A 184 -9.91 -4.62 16.24
N ALA A 185 -9.96 -3.38 16.74
CA ALA A 185 -9.21 -2.26 16.17
C ALA A 185 -7.69 -2.48 16.27
N ASN A 186 -7.19 -2.85 17.45
CA ASN A 186 -5.78 -3.15 17.64
C ASN A 186 -5.35 -4.36 16.79
N PHE A 187 -6.17 -5.39 16.67
CA PHE A 187 -5.87 -6.53 15.79
C PHE A 187 -5.68 -6.09 14.33
N ALA A 188 -6.57 -5.23 13.82
CA ALA A 188 -6.47 -4.69 12.46
C ALA A 188 -5.19 -3.86 12.26
N LEU A 189 -4.84 -2.99 13.20
CA LEU A 189 -3.62 -2.19 13.14
C LEU A 189 -2.35 -3.05 13.22
N ASN A 190 -2.33 -4.05 14.10
CA ASN A 190 -1.22 -4.98 14.23
C ASN A 190 -1.02 -5.81 12.96
N ALA A 191 -2.09 -6.17 12.25
CA ALA A 191 -1.97 -6.86 10.96
C ALA A 191 -1.29 -5.99 9.89
N ILE A 192 -1.58 -4.69 9.86
CA ILE A 192 -0.91 -3.74 8.95
C ILE A 192 0.59 -3.69 9.23
N VAL A 193 0.97 -3.45 10.49
CA VAL A 193 2.37 -3.37 10.91
C VAL A 193 3.11 -4.69 10.67
N ALA A 194 2.46 -5.82 10.98
CA ALA A 194 3.01 -7.16 10.78
C ALA A 194 3.39 -7.45 9.33
N GLN A 195 2.51 -7.11 8.40
CA GLN A 195 2.72 -7.33 6.97
C GLN A 195 3.77 -6.36 6.40
N GLY A 196 3.73 -5.07 6.76
CA GLY A 196 4.69 -4.07 6.27
C GLY A 196 6.11 -4.24 6.80
N GLU A 197 6.29 -3.99 8.11
CA GLU A 197 7.59 -3.89 8.76
C GLU A 197 8.01 -5.21 9.43
N GLY A 198 7.07 -5.98 9.96
CA GLY A 198 7.34 -7.20 10.72
C GLY A 198 6.69 -7.18 12.10
N VAL A 199 7.19 -7.98 13.04
CA VAL A 199 6.50 -8.22 14.32
C VAL A 199 6.27 -6.90 15.10
N PRO A 200 5.03 -6.57 15.50
CA PRO A 200 4.73 -5.35 16.26
C PRO A 200 5.47 -5.30 17.60
N GLU A 201 5.95 -4.12 18.00
CA GLU A 201 6.78 -3.95 19.21
C GLU A 201 6.01 -4.12 20.54
N LYS A 202 4.69 -3.94 20.56
CA LYS A 202 3.86 -4.03 21.79
C LYS A 202 2.47 -4.61 21.50
N HIS A 203 1.93 -5.36 22.46
CA HIS A 203 0.60 -6.00 22.47
C HIS A 203 0.45 -7.33 21.73
N TRP A 204 1.54 -7.98 21.32
CA TRP A 204 1.51 -9.40 20.96
C TRP A 204 1.51 -10.29 22.22
N ASN A 205 0.60 -11.26 22.31
CA ASN A 205 0.61 -12.27 23.39
C ASN A 205 1.62 -13.38 23.05
N PRO A 206 2.77 -13.46 23.75
CA PRO A 206 3.82 -14.45 23.45
C PRO A 206 3.45 -15.90 23.79
N GLU A 207 2.26 -16.16 24.35
CA GLU A 207 1.82 -17.50 24.76
C GLU A 207 1.06 -18.29 23.66
N GLN A 208 0.83 -17.70 22.48
CA GLN A 208 0.23 -18.41 21.33
C GLN A 208 1.28 -19.35 20.68
N PRO A 209 0.98 -20.64 20.48
CA PRO A 209 1.96 -21.62 20.02
C PRO A 209 2.40 -21.42 18.56
N PHE A 210 3.72 -21.46 18.34
CA PHE A 210 4.38 -21.48 17.03
C PHE A 210 4.07 -22.77 16.23
N PRO A 211 3.57 -22.68 14.99
CA PRO A 211 3.73 -23.75 14.01
C PRO A 211 5.11 -23.63 13.36
N LEU A 212 6.13 -24.24 13.97
CA LEU A 212 7.43 -24.45 13.32
C LEU A 212 7.29 -25.57 12.29
N GLY A 213 6.99 -25.19 11.05
CA GLY A 213 7.06 -26.04 9.88
C GLY A 213 7.48 -25.21 8.67
N GLU A 214 8.79 -25.23 8.38
CA GLU A 214 9.46 -24.61 7.21
C GLU A 214 9.45 -23.07 7.20
N THR A 215 10.57 -22.46 7.58
CA THR A 215 10.63 -21.04 7.90
C THR A 215 11.66 -20.28 7.05
N THR A 216 11.21 -19.18 6.46
CA THR A 216 11.93 -18.19 5.63
C THR A 216 13.04 -17.40 6.35
N GLY A 217 13.76 -18.00 7.31
CA GLY A 217 14.92 -17.35 7.96
C GLY A 217 14.62 -16.30 9.01
N ILE A 218 13.87 -15.26 8.66
CA ILE A 218 13.54 -14.12 9.54
C ILE A 218 12.11 -14.23 10.07
N ASP A 219 11.95 -14.16 11.39
CA ASP A 219 10.64 -14.17 12.03
C ASP A 219 9.98 -12.80 11.87
N SER A 220 9.24 -12.64 10.77
CA SER A 220 8.49 -11.44 10.40
C SER A 220 7.20 -11.84 9.69
N GLY A 221 6.32 -10.86 9.46
CA GLY A 221 5.01 -11.09 8.84
C GLY A 221 3.90 -11.39 9.85
N ASP A 222 2.74 -11.73 9.31
CA ASP A 222 1.45 -11.88 10.00
C ASP A 222 1.03 -13.34 10.22
N HIS A 223 1.90 -14.30 9.87
CA HIS A 223 1.58 -15.72 9.89
C HIS A 223 1.03 -16.22 11.23
N GLN A 224 1.49 -15.63 12.35
CA GLN A 224 1.00 -15.92 13.70
C GLN A 224 -0.39 -15.33 13.96
N LEU A 225 -0.71 -14.17 13.37
CA LEU A 225 -2.01 -13.50 13.51
C LEU A 225 -3.12 -14.29 12.80
N PHE A 226 -2.82 -14.84 11.63
CA PHE A 226 -3.81 -15.52 10.78
C PHE A 226 -3.67 -17.04 10.72
N MET A 227 -2.74 -17.63 11.49
CA MET A 227 -2.45 -19.07 11.48
C MET A 227 -2.20 -19.61 10.06
N GLN A 228 -1.49 -18.84 9.24
CA GLN A 228 -1.19 -19.14 7.83
C GLN A 228 0.28 -19.57 7.63
N PRO A 229 0.65 -20.14 6.46
CA PRO A 229 2.05 -20.42 6.16
C PRO A 229 2.93 -19.19 6.35
N ARG A 230 4.17 -19.41 6.81
CA ARG A 230 5.07 -18.31 7.09
C ARG A 230 5.37 -17.49 5.85
N GLU A 231 5.15 -16.20 5.99
CA GLU A 231 5.31 -15.20 4.95
C GLU A 231 6.11 -14.03 5.54
N LEU A 232 7.17 -13.59 4.84
CA LEU A 232 8.01 -12.46 5.30
C LEU A 232 7.25 -11.14 5.20
N SER A 233 7.61 -10.14 6.02
CA SER A 233 7.13 -8.76 5.84
C SER A 233 7.61 -8.13 4.52
N HIS A 234 6.97 -7.04 4.10
CA HIS A 234 7.24 -6.36 2.83
C HIS A 234 8.71 -5.97 2.70
N TYR A 235 9.30 -5.41 3.76
CA TYR A 235 10.72 -5.04 3.78
C TYR A 235 11.61 -6.21 3.37
N TYR A 236 11.47 -7.37 4.02
CA TYR A 236 12.33 -8.52 3.74
C TYR A 236 12.04 -9.13 2.38
N ARG A 237 10.77 -9.15 1.93
CA ARG A 237 10.42 -9.57 0.56
C ARG A 237 11.13 -8.71 -0.49
N PHE A 238 11.12 -7.39 -0.34
CA PHE A 238 11.83 -6.50 -1.25
C PHE A 238 13.34 -6.62 -1.11
N ASN A 239 13.85 -6.90 0.08
CA ASN A 239 15.28 -7.08 0.32
C ASN A 239 15.82 -8.35 -0.34
N GLU A 240 15.04 -9.44 -0.31
CA GLU A 240 15.35 -10.66 -1.06
C GLU A 240 15.49 -10.37 -2.56
N LEU A 241 14.57 -9.58 -3.14
CA LEU A 241 14.66 -9.19 -4.54
C LEU A 241 15.88 -8.30 -4.83
N LEU A 242 16.23 -7.39 -3.90
CA LEU A 242 17.38 -6.50 -4.08
C LEU A 242 18.70 -7.24 -4.02
N LEU A 243 18.84 -8.15 -3.06
CA LEU A 243 20.05 -8.94 -2.83
C LEU A 243 20.13 -10.15 -3.77
N GLY A 244 18.99 -10.59 -4.31
CA GLY A 244 18.90 -11.68 -5.26
C GLY A 244 18.94 -13.07 -4.62
N TYR A 245 18.63 -13.21 -3.33
CA TYR A 245 18.62 -14.47 -2.60
C TYR A 245 17.48 -14.51 -1.57
N ARG A 246 16.99 -15.72 -1.30
CA ARG A 246 15.96 -15.96 -0.27
C ARG A 246 16.54 -16.03 1.13
N TYR A 247 15.78 -15.58 2.12
CA TYR A 247 16.08 -15.86 3.52
C TYR A 247 15.71 -17.31 3.87
N VAL A 248 16.58 -17.97 4.61
CA VAL A 248 16.41 -19.35 5.09
C VAL A 248 16.71 -19.43 6.58
N GLN A 249 16.16 -20.45 7.25
CA GLN A 249 16.25 -20.63 8.71
C GLN A 249 17.67 -20.32 9.24
N GLY A 250 17.74 -19.44 10.25
CA GLY A 250 18.99 -19.00 10.88
C GLY A 250 19.59 -17.72 10.28
N ASN A 251 19.05 -17.20 9.19
CA ASN A 251 19.39 -15.85 8.73
C ASN A 251 18.80 -14.78 9.66
N THR A 252 19.54 -13.69 9.83
CA THR A 252 19.13 -12.48 10.55
C THR A 252 19.12 -11.29 9.60
N PRO A 253 18.56 -10.14 10.01
CA PRO A 253 18.69 -8.89 9.24
C PRO A 253 20.15 -8.55 8.92
N ASP A 254 21.06 -8.76 9.89
CA ASP A 254 22.50 -8.49 9.73
C ASP A 254 23.22 -9.49 8.82
N SER A 255 22.90 -10.79 8.92
CA SER A 255 23.57 -11.81 8.10
C SER A 255 23.15 -11.73 6.63
N GLY A 256 21.96 -11.21 6.36
CA GLY A 256 21.34 -11.24 5.04
C GLY A 256 20.88 -12.65 4.62
N PRO A 257 20.28 -12.76 3.42
CA PRO A 257 19.76 -14.00 2.86
C PRO A 257 20.88 -14.90 2.33
N THR A 258 20.81 -16.19 2.64
CA THR A 258 21.79 -17.21 2.16
C THR A 258 21.13 -18.38 1.41
N GLY A 259 19.84 -18.27 1.12
CA GLY A 259 19.04 -19.28 0.45
C GLY A 259 19.21 -19.31 -1.06
N PRO A 260 18.28 -19.98 -1.78
CA PRO A 260 18.28 -20.02 -3.23
C PRO A 260 18.32 -18.64 -3.89
N ALA A 261 19.04 -18.54 -5.00
CA ALA A 261 19.09 -17.32 -5.80
C ALA A 261 17.74 -17.02 -6.46
N ILE A 262 17.42 -15.73 -6.56
CA ILE A 262 16.26 -15.20 -7.24
C ILE A 262 16.72 -14.65 -8.60
N PRO A 263 16.44 -15.35 -9.71
CA PRO A 263 16.88 -14.88 -11.02
C PRO A 263 16.10 -13.64 -11.42
N ILE A 264 16.81 -12.51 -11.57
CA ILE A 264 16.26 -11.25 -12.07
C ILE A 264 17.07 -10.79 -13.28
N ASP A 265 16.38 -10.61 -14.40
CA ASP A 265 16.93 -9.98 -15.60
C ASP A 265 16.33 -8.59 -15.80
N TYR A 266 17.09 -7.56 -15.42
CA TYR A 266 16.69 -6.16 -15.57
C TYR A 266 16.58 -5.69 -17.04
N ARG A 267 17.04 -6.48 -18.02
CA ARG A 267 16.82 -6.22 -19.46
C ARG A 267 15.42 -6.62 -19.90
N GLN A 268 14.72 -7.43 -19.10
CA GLN A 268 13.34 -7.85 -19.33
C GLN A 268 12.32 -6.90 -18.69
N VAL A 269 12.64 -5.61 -18.67
CA VAL A 269 11.80 -4.55 -18.11
C VAL A 269 11.71 -3.44 -19.17
N TYR A 270 10.52 -2.86 -19.37
CA TYR A 270 10.36 -1.68 -20.22
C TYR A 270 11.05 -0.47 -19.55
N PRO A 271 11.91 0.27 -20.26
CA PRO A 271 12.56 1.46 -19.72
C PRO A 271 11.58 2.63 -19.67
N VAL A 272 10.56 2.56 -18.81
CA VAL A 272 9.52 3.57 -18.76
C VAL A 272 10.05 4.92 -18.24
N LEU A 273 9.44 6.01 -18.70
CA LEU A 273 9.70 7.36 -18.24
C LEU A 273 9.46 7.44 -16.73
N LYS A 274 10.45 7.92 -15.99
CA LYS A 274 10.37 8.12 -14.53
C LYS A 274 9.50 9.34 -14.22
N ASN A 275 8.59 9.21 -13.26
CA ASN A 275 7.68 10.28 -12.80
C ASN A 275 7.03 11.05 -13.96
N PRO A 276 6.33 10.37 -14.88
CA PRO A 276 5.76 11.02 -16.04
C PRO A 276 4.74 12.09 -15.62
N GLN A 277 4.74 13.18 -16.37
CA GLN A 277 3.80 14.29 -16.26
C GLN A 277 3.06 14.48 -17.60
N PRO A 278 1.87 15.09 -17.60
CA PRO A 278 1.09 15.32 -18.83
C PRO A 278 1.88 16.06 -19.93
N GLU A 279 2.75 16.98 -19.55
CA GLU A 279 3.59 17.76 -20.46
C GLU A 279 4.58 16.88 -21.23
N ASN A 280 4.93 15.70 -20.70
CA ASN A 280 5.76 14.73 -21.42
C ASN A 280 5.03 14.13 -22.64
N TYR A 281 3.70 14.18 -22.68
CA TYR A 281 2.88 13.56 -23.73
C TYR A 281 2.17 14.57 -24.63
N GLN A 282 2.27 15.87 -24.35
CA GLN A 282 1.57 16.94 -25.10
C GLN A 282 1.84 16.90 -26.62
N SER A 283 3.05 16.48 -27.03
CA SER A 283 3.45 16.38 -28.43
C SER A 283 3.07 15.05 -29.08
N PHE A 284 2.50 14.11 -28.32
CA PHE A 284 2.26 12.72 -28.71
C PHE A 284 0.80 12.34 -28.46
N GLU A 285 -0.11 12.82 -29.31
CA GLU A 285 -1.57 12.70 -29.14
C GLU A 285 -2.04 11.27 -28.79
N ALA A 286 -1.49 10.25 -29.45
CA ALA A 286 -1.82 8.85 -29.16
C ALA A 286 -1.43 8.42 -27.73
N ILE A 287 -0.27 8.89 -27.22
CA ILE A 287 0.20 8.58 -25.86
C ILE A 287 -0.59 9.39 -24.83
N ALA A 288 -0.86 10.66 -25.11
CA ALA A 288 -1.71 11.51 -24.27
C ALA A 288 -3.12 10.92 -24.11
N ARG A 289 -3.66 10.31 -25.17
CA ARG A 289 -4.94 9.59 -25.10
C ARG A 289 -4.87 8.36 -24.19
N LEU A 290 -3.82 7.54 -24.30
CA LEU A 290 -3.63 6.38 -23.43
C LEU A 290 -3.52 6.79 -21.95
N ASP A 291 -2.78 7.86 -21.66
CA ASP A 291 -2.66 8.42 -20.30
C ASP A 291 -4.02 8.91 -19.78
N THR A 292 -4.77 9.61 -20.62
CA THR A 292 -6.11 10.11 -20.27
C THR A 292 -7.07 8.94 -19.98
N GLU A 293 -7.08 7.91 -20.82
CA GLU A 293 -7.92 6.73 -20.61
C GLU A 293 -7.54 5.96 -19.34
N PHE A 294 -6.25 5.86 -19.03
CA PHE A 294 -5.78 5.29 -17.77
C PHE A 294 -6.29 6.11 -16.58
N ASN A 295 -6.08 7.43 -16.59
CA ASN A 295 -6.46 8.31 -15.50
C ASN A 295 -7.99 8.39 -15.30
N LEU A 296 -8.78 8.30 -16.36
CA LEU A 296 -10.24 8.15 -16.25
C LEU A 296 -10.63 6.83 -15.57
N THR A 297 -9.93 5.75 -15.89
CA THR A 297 -10.17 4.43 -15.28
C THR A 297 -9.77 4.43 -13.80
N LEU A 298 -8.65 5.06 -13.46
CA LEU A 298 -8.22 5.28 -12.08
C LEU A 298 -9.26 6.11 -11.31
N SER A 299 -9.78 7.16 -11.93
CA SER A 299 -10.78 8.03 -11.30
C SER A 299 -12.09 7.29 -11.04
N LEU A 300 -12.53 6.44 -11.97
CA LEU A 300 -13.66 5.54 -11.77
C LEU A 300 -13.40 4.55 -10.63
N LEU A 301 -12.20 3.97 -10.55
CA LEU A 301 -11.84 3.07 -9.46
C LEU A 301 -11.93 3.78 -8.11
N LEU A 302 -11.40 5.01 -8.00
CA LEU A 302 -11.48 5.78 -6.76
C LEU A 302 -12.91 6.15 -6.38
N ASP A 303 -13.79 6.46 -7.35
CA ASP A 303 -15.22 6.66 -7.08
C ASP A 303 -15.89 5.39 -6.57
N GLN A 304 -15.59 4.24 -7.17
CA GLN A 304 -16.12 2.95 -6.76
C GLN A 304 -15.67 2.59 -5.35
N LEU A 305 -14.39 2.78 -5.03
CA LEU A 305 -13.86 2.58 -3.68
C LEU A 305 -14.53 3.54 -2.70
N HIS A 306 -14.64 4.84 -3.04
CA HIS A 306 -15.29 5.82 -2.18
C HIS A 306 -16.74 5.42 -1.87
N LEU A 307 -17.53 4.99 -2.85
CA LEU A 307 -18.90 4.52 -2.61
C LEU A 307 -18.92 3.24 -1.75
N ALA A 308 -18.01 2.31 -2.01
CA ALA A 308 -17.94 1.07 -1.25
C ALA A 308 -17.67 1.30 0.24
N PHE A 309 -16.65 2.11 0.55
CA PHE A 309 -16.31 2.50 1.92
C PHE A 309 -17.32 3.45 2.57
N ASN A 310 -18.33 3.92 1.83
CA ASN A 310 -19.38 4.81 2.35
C ASN A 310 -20.78 4.21 2.18
N GLY A 311 -20.91 2.91 2.47
CA GLY A 311 -22.20 2.24 2.64
C GLY A 311 -22.72 1.47 1.44
N GLN A 312 -21.89 1.24 0.40
CA GLN A 312 -22.25 0.41 -0.76
C GLN A 312 -21.21 -0.68 -1.04
N PRO A 313 -20.92 -1.59 -0.09
CA PRO A 313 -19.79 -2.52 -0.16
C PRO A 313 -19.81 -3.44 -1.38
N ASP A 314 -20.99 -3.75 -1.94
CA ASP A 314 -21.13 -4.55 -3.16
C ASP A 314 -20.43 -3.94 -4.40
N ILE A 315 -20.19 -2.63 -4.40
CA ILE A 315 -19.47 -1.95 -5.48
C ILE A 315 -18.01 -2.43 -5.59
N LEU A 316 -17.42 -3.00 -4.53
CA LEU A 316 -16.08 -3.58 -4.61
C LEU A 316 -15.96 -4.67 -5.67
N VAL A 317 -17.02 -5.45 -5.92
CA VAL A 317 -16.99 -6.47 -6.97
C VAL A 317 -16.81 -5.82 -8.35
N ALA A 318 -17.48 -4.70 -8.60
CA ALA A 318 -17.28 -3.93 -9.82
C ALA A 318 -15.89 -3.25 -9.86
N ALA A 319 -15.41 -2.77 -8.70
CA ALA A 319 -14.08 -2.17 -8.57
C ALA A 319 -12.96 -3.14 -8.96
N VAL A 320 -13.07 -4.43 -8.61
CA VAL A 320 -12.13 -5.47 -9.05
C VAL A 320 -12.03 -5.55 -10.58
N GLY A 321 -13.16 -5.47 -11.28
CA GLY A 321 -13.17 -5.39 -12.75
C GLY A 321 -12.42 -4.16 -13.27
N THR A 322 -12.62 -3.01 -12.64
CA THR A 322 -11.89 -1.78 -12.97
C THR A 322 -10.39 -1.89 -12.69
N MET A 323 -9.98 -2.58 -11.62
CA MET A 323 -8.56 -2.85 -11.32
C MET A 323 -7.88 -3.67 -12.42
N PHE A 324 -8.56 -4.68 -12.98
CA PHE A 324 -8.05 -5.42 -14.14
C PHE A 324 -7.91 -4.51 -15.37
N GLY A 325 -8.92 -3.68 -15.66
CA GLY A 325 -8.85 -2.71 -16.75
C GLY A 325 -7.72 -1.69 -16.57
N LEU A 326 -7.49 -1.24 -15.33
CA LEU A 326 -6.41 -0.32 -14.98
C LEU A 326 -5.03 -0.96 -15.27
N LYS A 327 -4.84 -2.21 -14.86
CA LYS A 327 -3.64 -3.01 -15.17
C LYS A 327 -3.40 -3.10 -16.68
N GLU A 328 -4.40 -3.51 -17.45
CA GLU A 328 -4.28 -3.68 -18.90
C GLU A 328 -3.90 -2.37 -19.60
N LYS A 329 -4.50 -1.25 -19.18
CA LYS A 329 -4.18 0.09 -19.71
C LYS A 329 -2.76 0.50 -19.38
N ALA A 330 -2.31 0.32 -18.12
CA ALA A 330 -0.94 0.62 -17.74
C ALA A 330 0.07 -0.20 -18.56
N GLN A 331 -0.10 -1.52 -18.63
CA GLN A 331 0.82 -2.40 -19.36
C GLN A 331 0.81 -2.09 -20.87
N SER A 332 -0.34 -1.78 -21.45
CA SER A 332 -0.45 -1.37 -22.85
C SER A 332 0.31 -0.09 -23.13
N MET A 333 0.17 0.92 -22.26
CA MET A 333 0.89 2.18 -22.37
C MET A 333 2.41 1.99 -22.21
N MET A 334 2.83 1.17 -21.24
CA MET A 334 4.25 0.89 -20.98
C MET A 334 4.97 0.13 -22.10
N ARG A 335 4.23 -0.47 -23.04
CA ARG A 335 4.79 -1.09 -24.25
C ARG A 335 5.14 -0.07 -25.33
N VAL A 336 4.63 1.16 -25.25
CA VAL A 336 4.79 2.20 -26.27
C VAL A 336 6.10 2.98 -26.06
N PRO A 337 7.07 2.94 -26.99
CA PRO A 337 8.25 3.78 -26.92
C PRO A 337 7.90 5.25 -27.18
N LEU A 338 8.59 6.17 -26.49
CA LEU A 338 8.46 7.60 -26.74
C LEU A 338 9.18 7.96 -28.06
N PRO A 339 8.53 8.72 -28.96
CA PRO A 339 9.14 9.12 -30.23
C PRO A 339 9.99 10.40 -30.07
N ASP A 340 10.82 10.45 -29.03
CA ASP A 340 11.69 11.59 -28.68
C ASP A 340 13.19 11.24 -28.75
N GLY A 341 13.53 9.99 -29.12
CA GLY A 341 14.91 9.50 -29.19
C GLY A 341 15.55 9.17 -27.84
N SER A 342 14.84 9.31 -26.72
CA SER A 342 15.35 9.00 -25.37
C SER A 342 15.54 7.50 -25.14
N GLY A 343 14.84 6.66 -25.91
CA GLY A 343 14.77 5.22 -25.68
C GLY A 343 13.87 4.82 -24.52
N HIS A 344 13.17 5.78 -23.90
CA HIS A 344 12.18 5.49 -22.86
C HIS A 344 10.83 5.07 -23.44
N HIS A 345 10.05 4.38 -22.62
CA HIS A 345 8.65 4.04 -22.88
C HIS A 345 7.71 4.96 -22.11
N ALA A 346 6.48 5.11 -22.59
CA ALA A 346 5.45 5.83 -21.85
C ALA A 346 5.11 5.11 -20.52
N ALA A 347 4.56 5.84 -19.55
CA ALA A 347 4.01 5.29 -18.32
C ALA A 347 2.85 6.15 -17.83
N PRO A 348 1.89 5.58 -17.08
CA PRO A 348 0.78 6.36 -16.58
C PRO A 348 1.23 7.46 -15.61
N THR A 349 0.59 8.62 -15.67
CA THR A 349 0.85 9.75 -14.76
C THR A 349 0.19 9.59 -13.39
N TRP A 350 -0.72 8.62 -13.22
CA TRP A 350 -1.48 8.37 -11.98
C TRP A 350 -2.14 9.63 -11.45
N ARG A 351 -3.20 10.09 -12.12
CA ARG A 351 -3.89 11.33 -11.77
C ARG A 351 -5.38 11.09 -11.62
N TYR A 352 -5.95 11.70 -10.58
CA TYR A 352 -7.39 11.82 -10.47
C TYR A 352 -7.92 12.92 -11.40
N ILE A 353 -8.95 12.60 -12.17
CA ILE A 353 -9.68 13.52 -13.02
C ILE A 353 -11.02 13.82 -12.34
N PRO A 354 -11.21 15.04 -11.80
CA PRO A 354 -12.48 15.49 -11.22
C PRO A 354 -13.66 15.27 -12.15
N ILE A 355 -14.83 14.97 -11.59
CA ILE A 355 -16.03 14.62 -12.37
C ILE A 355 -16.40 15.70 -13.39
N ASP A 356 -16.27 16.98 -13.03
CA ASP A 356 -16.53 18.16 -13.89
C ASP A 356 -15.55 18.29 -15.06
N LYS A 357 -14.42 17.58 -15.02
CA LYS A 357 -13.39 17.56 -16.06
C LYS A 357 -13.41 16.30 -16.91
N ARG A 358 -14.34 15.36 -16.65
CA ARG A 358 -14.44 14.11 -17.43
C ARG A 358 -15.25 14.34 -18.71
N PRO A 359 -14.91 13.66 -19.82
CA PRO A 359 -15.69 13.75 -21.04
C PRO A 359 -17.16 13.37 -20.82
N GLY A 360 -18.08 14.25 -21.19
CA GLY A 360 -19.53 14.01 -21.08
C GLY A 360 -20.14 14.34 -19.71
N ALA A 361 -19.41 14.96 -18.79
CA ALA A 361 -19.99 15.54 -17.57
C ALA A 361 -20.90 16.74 -17.95
N CYS A 362 -22.15 16.70 -17.47
CA CYS A 362 -23.12 17.79 -17.60
C CYS A 362 -23.14 18.66 -16.36
#